data_AF-A0A3N6FIA5-F1
#
_entry.id   AF-A0A3N6FIA5-F1
#
_cell.length_a   1.000
_cell.length_b   1.000
_cell.length_c   1.000
_cell.angle_alpha   90.00
_cell.angle_beta   90.00
_cell.angle_gamma   90.00
#
_symmetry.space_group_name_H-M   'P 1'
#
loop_
_entity.id
_entity.type
_entity.pdbx_description
1 polymer ?
#
loop_
_entity_poly.entity_id
_entity_poly.type
_entity_poly.pdbx_seq_one_letter_code
_entity_poly.pdbx_strand_id
1 'polypeptide(L)'
;MQERQWITTRWSELDSLAAELAKQLQEVQAKRNELAIVERVLYRPAEQALADAAAVAPVPAKVAGRAVLLIPLGSDAANEGALPRRLPQDPRDRAGG
;
A
#
# COMPACT_ATOMS: atom_id res chain seq x y z
N MET A 1 53.42 28.70 20.51
CA MET A 1 52.09 29.34 20.51
C MET A 1 51.25 28.97 19.27
N GLN A 2 51.80 29.04 18.05
CA GLN A 2 51.07 28.73 16.80
C GLN A 2 50.45 27.31 16.75
N GLU A 3 51.15 26.29 17.24
CA GLU A 3 50.66 24.91 17.23
C GLU A 3 49.36 24.73 18.05
N ARG A 4 49.28 25.38 19.23
CA ARG A 4 48.06 25.37 20.03
C ARG A 4 46.90 26.07 19.32
N GLN A 5 47.17 27.16 18.62
CA GLN A 5 46.15 27.86 17.85
C GLN A 5 45.65 27.01 16.68
N TRP A 6 46.54 26.32 15.97
CA TRP A 6 46.17 25.39 14.90
C TRP A 6 45.31 24.23 15.41
N ILE A 7 45.69 23.62 16.54
CA ILE A 7 44.89 22.56 17.18
C ILE A 7 43.49 23.09 17.50
N THR A 8 43.37 24.23 18.19
CA THR A 8 42.06 24.80 18.54
C THR A 8 41.19 25.09 17.32
N THR A 9 41.77 25.63 16.24
CA THR A 9 41.04 25.86 14.98
C THR A 9 40.52 24.55 14.40
N ARG A 10 41.37 23.53 14.29
CA ARG A 10 40.97 22.21 13.76
C ARG A 10 39.87 21.55 14.60
N TRP A 11 39.92 21.71 15.91
CA TRP A 11 38.85 21.25 16.80
C TRP A 11 37.53 21.98 16.52
N SER A 12 37.55 23.30 16.40
CA SER A 12 36.33 24.07 16.10
C SER A 12 35.72 23.72 14.73
N GLU A 13 36.56 23.40 13.74
CA GLU A 13 36.11 22.93 12.42
C GLU A 13 35.42 21.56 12.53
N LEU A 14 35.98 20.64 13.32
CA LEU A 14 35.39 19.32 13.55
C LEU A 14 34.07 19.41 14.33
N ASP A 15 34.00 20.26 15.35
CA ASP A 15 32.77 20.49 16.12
C ASP A 15 31.66 21.06 15.24
N SER A 16 32.00 22.00 14.35
CA SER A 16 31.07 22.57 13.38
C SER A 16 30.54 21.50 12.40
N LEU A 17 31.42 20.67 11.86
CA LEU A 17 31.02 19.55 10.99
C LEU A 17 30.16 18.52 11.72
N ALA A 18 30.50 18.21 12.98
CA ALA A 18 29.73 17.29 13.80
C ALA A 18 28.31 17.84 14.06
N ALA A 19 28.18 19.14 14.34
CA ALA A 19 26.89 19.78 14.52
C ALA A 19 26.02 19.75 13.26
N GLU A 20 26.61 20.01 12.09
CA GLU A 20 25.89 19.96 10.81
C GLU A 20 25.45 18.53 10.47
N LEU A 21 26.30 17.53 10.67
CA LEU A 21 25.94 16.12 10.47
C LEU A 21 24.83 15.67 11.43
N ALA A 22 24.85 16.12 12.69
CA ALA A 22 23.80 15.82 13.65
C ALA A 22 22.45 16.39 13.20
N LYS A 23 22.45 17.62 12.66
CA LYS A 23 21.24 18.23 12.08
C LYS A 23 20.71 17.44 10.90
N GLN A 24 21.58 17.06 9.95
CA GLN A 24 21.18 16.26 8.79
C GLN A 24 20.63 14.89 9.20
N LEU A 25 21.21 14.27 10.23
CA LEU A 25 20.71 13.00 10.74
C LEU A 25 19.31 13.15 11.36
N GLN A 26 19.05 14.24 12.09
CA GLN A 26 17.72 14.55 12.62
C GLN A 26 16.70 14.72 11.49
N GLU A 27 17.05 15.44 10.41
CA GLU A 27 16.17 15.62 9.25
C GLU A 27 15.88 14.30 8.54
N VAL A 28 16.89 13.45 8.34
CA VAL A 28 16.70 12.11 7.76
C VAL A 28 15.81 11.25 8.65
N GLN A 29 15.99 11.31 9.97
CA GLN A 29 15.16 10.56 10.90
C GLN A 29 13.70 11.05 10.89
N ALA A 30 13.47 12.36 10.80
CA ALA A 30 12.14 12.92 10.65
C ALA A 30 11.45 12.42 9.37
N LYS A 31 12.15 12.46 8.22
CA LYS A 31 11.65 11.95 6.95
C LYS A 31 11.35 10.45 6.98
N ARG A 32 12.19 9.66 7.67
CA ARG A 32 11.92 8.21 7.86
C ARG A 32 10.67 7.97 8.70
N ASN A 33 10.46 8.78 9.73
CA ASN A 33 9.25 8.68 10.56
C ASN A 33 8.00 9.05 9.75
N GLU A 34 8.06 10.09 8.93
CA GLU A 34 6.98 10.45 8.00
C GLU A 34 6.69 9.31 7.01
N LEU A 35 7.73 8.71 6.41
CA LEU A 35 7.58 7.58 5.51
C LEU A 35 6.93 6.38 6.21
N ALA A 36 7.35 6.05 7.44
CA ALA A 36 6.75 4.97 8.21
C ALA A 36 5.26 5.22 8.52
N ILE A 37 4.85 6.48 8.70
CA ILE A 37 3.44 6.84 8.85
C ILE A 37 2.69 6.61 7.53
N VAL A 38 3.26 7.08 6.41
CA VAL A 38 2.66 6.89 5.08
C VAL A 38 2.50 5.40 4.76
N GLU A 39 3.53 4.59 4.99
CA GLU A 39 3.48 3.14 4.79
C GLU A 39 2.38 2.49 5.63
N ARG A 40 2.29 2.84 6.93
CA ARG A 40 1.21 2.34 7.80
C ARG A 40 -0.17 2.73 7.27
N VAL A 41 -0.33 3.96 6.81
CA VAL A 41 -1.61 4.43 6.25
C VAL A 41 -1.94 3.70 4.94
N LEU A 42 -0.95 3.41 4.10
CA LEU A 42 -1.13 2.68 2.85
C LEU A 42 -1.53 1.22 3.06
N TYR A 43 -0.94 0.54 4.06
CA TYR A 43 -1.20 -0.88 4.30
C TYR A 43 -2.36 -1.16 5.26
N ARG A 44 -2.75 -0.18 6.09
CA ARG A 44 -3.90 -0.31 7.01
C ARG A 44 -5.19 -0.81 6.33
N PRO A 45 -5.60 -0.34 5.13
CA PRO A 45 -6.79 -0.85 4.46
C PRO A 45 -6.66 -2.31 4.04
N ALA A 46 -5.46 -2.75 3.64
CA ALA A 46 -5.23 -4.15 3.27
C ALA A 46 -5.27 -5.07 4.50
N GLU A 47 -4.70 -4.63 5.62
CA GLU A 47 -4.80 -5.33 6.90
C GLU A 47 -6.26 -5.41 7.39
N GLN A 48 -7.02 -4.31 7.27
CA GLN A 48 -8.44 -4.29 7.62
C GLN A 48 -9.26 -5.20 6.71
N ALA A 49 -9.02 -5.19 5.40
CA ALA A 49 -9.71 -6.06 4.45
C ALA A 49 -9.44 -7.55 4.72
N LEU A 50 -8.22 -7.91 5.10
CA LEU A 50 -7.88 -9.28 5.50
C LEU A 50 -8.60 -9.68 6.80
N ALA A 51 -8.66 -8.78 7.78
CA ALA A 51 -9.37 -9.02 9.05
C ALA A 51 -10.89 -9.17 8.82
N ASP A 52 -11.49 -8.32 7.99
CA ASP A 52 -12.90 -8.36 7.65
C ASP A 52 -13.25 -9.64 6.86
N ALA A 53 -12.40 -10.05 5.91
CA ALA A 53 -12.57 -11.31 5.18
C ALA A 53 -12.45 -12.55 6.09
N ALA A 54 -11.56 -12.50 7.09
CA ALA A 54 -11.43 -13.58 8.07
C ALA A 54 -12.64 -13.66 9.04
N ALA A 55 -13.36 -12.56 9.24
CA ALA A 55 -14.52 -12.51 10.13
C ALA A 55 -15.81 -13.05 9.49
N VAL A 56 -15.89 -13.15 8.15
CA VAL A 56 -17.08 -13.63 7.44
C VAL A 56 -16.91 -15.08 7.00
N ALA A 57 -17.64 -16.00 7.65
CA ALA A 57 -17.66 -17.41 7.26
C ALA A 57 -18.49 -17.63 5.98
N PRO A 58 -18.03 -18.48 5.04
CA PRO A 58 -18.81 -18.87 3.87
C PRO A 58 -20.15 -19.51 4.28
N VAL A 59 -21.25 -19.06 3.68
CA VAL A 59 -22.59 -19.55 4.01
C VAL A 59 -22.94 -20.74 3.11
N PRO A 60 -23.31 -21.91 3.66
CA PRO A 60 -23.76 -23.04 2.84
C PRO A 60 -25.11 -22.75 2.17
N ALA A 61 -25.24 -23.13 0.89
CA ALA A 61 -26.45 -22.96 0.09
C ALA A 61 -26.66 -24.15 -0.87
N LYS A 62 -27.84 -24.24 -1.49
CA LYS A 62 -28.12 -25.20 -2.58
C LYS A 62 -28.52 -24.47 -3.85
N VAL A 63 -27.84 -24.76 -4.95
CA VAL A 63 -28.18 -24.28 -6.31
C VAL A 63 -28.53 -25.49 -7.16
N ALA A 64 -29.75 -25.52 -7.72
CA ALA A 64 -30.25 -26.66 -8.50
C ALA A 64 -30.04 -28.03 -7.81
N GLY A 65 -30.26 -28.07 -6.48
CA GLY A 65 -30.10 -29.29 -5.67
C GLY A 65 -28.66 -29.64 -5.26
N ARG A 66 -27.64 -28.95 -5.79
CA ARG A 66 -26.22 -29.17 -5.47
C ARG A 66 -25.79 -28.25 -4.33
N ALA A 67 -25.12 -28.81 -3.32
CA ALA A 67 -24.57 -28.03 -2.19
C ALA A 67 -23.38 -27.20 -2.65
N VAL A 68 -23.37 -25.93 -2.30
CA VAL A 68 -22.32 -24.95 -2.62
C VAL A 68 -22.06 -24.06 -1.39
N LEU A 69 -20.87 -23.47 -1.30
CA LEU A 69 -20.56 -22.43 -0.31
C LEU A 69 -20.63 -21.08 -1.02
N LEU A 70 -21.43 -20.16 -0.48
CA LEU A 70 -21.44 -18.76 -0.92
C LEU A 70 -20.18 -18.10 -0.38
N ILE A 71 -19.30 -17.70 -1.29
CA ILE A 71 -18.16 -16.85 -0.98
C ILE A 71 -18.68 -15.41 -0.99
N PRO A 72 -18.66 -14.70 0.15
CA PRO A 72 -19.01 -13.28 0.18
C PRO A 72 -18.10 -12.54 -0.79
N LEU A 73 -18.71 -11.82 -1.75
CA LEU A 73 -17.97 -10.94 -2.63
C LEU A 73 -17.49 -9.74 -1.78
N GLY A 74 -16.19 -9.71 -1.46
CA GLY A 74 -15.57 -8.56 -0.81
C GLY A 74 -15.84 -7.32 -1.66
N SER A 75 -16.25 -6.20 -1.03
CA SER A 75 -16.67 -5.01 -1.77
C SER A 75 -15.53 -4.53 -2.67
N ASP A 76 -15.74 -4.67 -3.97
CA ASP A 76 -14.77 -4.33 -4.99
C ASP A 76 -14.68 -2.81 -5.12
N ALA A 77 -13.58 -2.22 -4.66
CA ALA A 77 -13.11 -0.97 -5.24
C ALA A 77 -12.60 -1.30 -6.65
N ALA A 78 -13.52 -1.20 -7.62
CA ALA A 78 -13.32 -1.26 -9.07
C ALA A 78 -13.06 -2.65 -9.69
N ASN A 79 -14.15 -3.39 -9.93
CA ASN A 79 -14.20 -4.38 -11.01
C ASN A 79 -15.40 -4.14 -11.93
N GLU A 80 -15.42 -2.96 -12.56
CA GLU A 80 -16.33 -2.66 -13.67
C GLU A 80 -15.97 -3.40 -14.97
N GLY A 81 -14.96 -4.28 -14.97
CA GLY A 81 -14.43 -4.91 -16.20
C GLY A 81 -14.73 -6.39 -16.40
N ALA A 82 -15.16 -7.15 -15.38
CA ALA A 82 -15.22 -8.61 -15.47
C ALA A 82 -16.58 -9.22 -15.84
N LEU A 83 -17.38 -8.53 -16.65
CA LEU A 83 -18.48 -9.21 -17.34
C LEU A 83 -18.02 -9.63 -18.73
N PRO A 84 -18.05 -10.93 -19.09
CA PRO A 84 -17.73 -11.34 -20.44
C PRO A 84 -18.71 -10.66 -21.39
N ARG A 85 -18.18 -9.82 -22.29
CA ARG A 85 -18.95 -9.21 -23.38
C ARG A 85 -19.72 -10.33 -24.08
N ARG A 86 -21.05 -10.35 -23.96
CA ARG A 86 -21.90 -11.32 -24.66
C ARG A 86 -21.51 -11.29 -26.13
N LEU A 87 -20.90 -12.37 -26.62
CA LEU A 87 -20.88 -12.59 -28.07
C LEU A 87 -22.33 -12.85 -28.50
N PRO A 88 -22.80 -12.23 -29.60
CA PRO A 88 -24.10 -12.56 -30.16
C PRO A 88 -24.10 -14.03 -30.59
N GLN A 89 -25.07 -14.80 -30.08
CA GLN A 89 -25.18 -16.24 -30.29
C GLN A 89 -26.14 -16.65 -31.42
N ASP A 90 -26.58 -15.73 -32.29
CA ASP A 90 -27.56 -16.08 -33.33
C ASP A 90 -27.10 -15.72 -34.74
N PRO A 91 -26.98 -16.69 -35.67
CA PRO A 91 -26.63 -16.43 -37.07
C PRO A 91 -27.78 -15.84 -37.90
N ARG A 92 -28.92 -15.47 -37.29
CA ARG A 92 -30.11 -14.97 -38.01
C ARG A 92 -30.14 -13.46 -38.27
N ASP A 93 -29.26 -12.68 -37.67
CA ASP A 93 -29.22 -11.21 -37.86
C ASP A 93 -28.47 -10.76 -39.14
N ARG A 94 -28.09 -11.68 -40.03
CA ARG A 94 -27.40 -11.35 -41.29
C ARG A 94 -28.30 -11.11 -42.50
N ALA A 95 -29.61 -11.18 -42.38
CA ALA A 95 -30.50 -10.92 -43.51
C ALA A 95 -31.75 -10.14 -43.10
N GLY A 96 -31.71 -8.82 -43.26
CA GLY A 96 -32.92 -8.00 -43.31
C GLY A 96 -32.69 -6.52 -43.03
N GLY A 97 -32.68 -5.71 -44.09
CA GLY A 97 -32.95 -4.26 -44.06
C GLY A 97 -31.73 -3.35 -44.13
#